data_AF-A0A7K8Q248-F1
#
_entry.id   AF-A0A7K8Q248-F1
#
_cell.length_a   1.000
_cell.length_b   1.000
_cell.length_c   1.000
_cell.angle_alpha   90.00
_cell.angle_beta   90.00
_cell.angle_gamma   90.00
#
_symmetry.space_group_name_H-M   'P 1'
#
loop_
_entity.id
_entity.type
_entity.pdbx_description
1 polymer ?
#
loop_
_entity_poly.entity_id
_entity_poly.type
_entity_poly.pdbx_seq_one_letter_code
_entity_poly.pdbx_strand_id
1 'polypeptide(L)'
;WKDVLDGFCTDEFGVKTRQYHCCHQHAGAARRRCFVQAAEASATAAEAAAIVTTWDPAGEPPFPPGEPTDANMGNICGLRGLRAGSSSRSGPRVRLQQRLEHDYGRCCRKGSLACAHDAWRKGLERFCREESAVKTKQHQCCQRGGGRARSRCFAAAAPHPAYDRELHNISLARPGPGLLRSLCGPTRLITKRRPVPELLGAVTSACCPLPPEEQSACAQEQLSQGIATLCAAPRDAWRDPQRCCSQGDPERRHCFDTTYLTQVTLGAAVPPPPPGHEE
;
A
#
# COMPACT_ATOMS: atom_id res chain seq x y z
N TRP A 1 -11.76 -39.73 1.20
CA TRP A 1 -11.59 -38.54 0.34
C TRP A 1 -11.90 -38.82 -1.13
N LYS A 2 -11.43 -39.94 -1.70
CA LYS A 2 -11.76 -40.34 -3.09
C LYS A 2 -13.28 -40.49 -3.32
N ASP A 3 -14.00 -41.11 -2.38
CA ASP A 3 -15.46 -41.30 -2.48
C ASP A 3 -16.24 -39.98 -2.38
N VAL A 4 -15.68 -38.99 -1.67
CA VAL A 4 -16.26 -37.64 -1.56
C VAL A 4 -16.13 -36.88 -2.88
N LEU A 5 -15.00 -37.02 -3.60
CA LEU A 5 -14.81 -36.40 -4.93
C LEU A 5 -15.68 -37.06 -6.01
N ASP A 6 -15.90 -38.36 -5.89
CA ASP A 6 -16.78 -39.09 -6.82
C ASP A 6 -18.27 -38.72 -6.56
N GLY A 7 -18.66 -38.48 -5.31
CA GLY A 7 -19.97 -37.93 -4.93
C GLY A 7 -20.17 -36.46 -5.35
N PHE A 8 -19.13 -35.62 -5.21
CA PHE A 8 -19.18 -34.18 -5.47
C PHE A 8 -19.70 -33.83 -6.88
N CYS A 9 -19.20 -34.50 -7.92
CA CYS A 9 -19.70 -34.22 -9.28
C CYS A 9 -21.16 -34.64 -9.46
N THR A 10 -21.60 -35.72 -8.77
CA THR A 10 -22.99 -36.20 -8.81
C THR A 10 -23.94 -35.17 -8.21
N ASP A 11 -23.51 -34.53 -7.11
CA ASP A 11 -24.25 -33.45 -6.47
C ASP A 11 -24.24 -32.16 -7.33
N GLU A 12 -23.10 -31.83 -7.96
CA GLU A 12 -22.96 -30.68 -8.88
C GLU A 12 -23.80 -30.79 -10.15
N PHE A 13 -24.02 -32.00 -10.70
CA PHE A 13 -24.94 -32.22 -11.82
C PHE A 13 -26.42 -31.97 -11.44
N GLY A 14 -26.74 -31.96 -10.14
CA GLY A 14 -28.09 -31.68 -9.62
C GLY A 14 -28.43 -30.18 -9.50
N VAL A 15 -27.47 -29.28 -9.67
CA VAL A 15 -27.64 -27.83 -9.48
C VAL A 15 -27.43 -27.05 -10.79
N LYS A 16 -28.24 -26.01 -11.05
CA LYS A 16 -28.19 -25.20 -12.30
C LYS A 16 -27.04 -24.17 -12.33
N THR A 17 -25.89 -24.50 -11.75
CA THR A 17 -24.69 -23.64 -11.72
C THR A 17 -23.65 -24.11 -12.73
N ARG A 18 -22.66 -23.26 -13.01
CA ARG A 18 -21.52 -23.62 -13.87
C ARG A 18 -20.74 -24.74 -13.19
N GLN A 19 -20.80 -25.94 -13.77
CA GLN A 19 -20.17 -27.14 -13.20
C GLN A 19 -18.65 -27.03 -13.24
N TYR A 20 -17.99 -27.60 -12.23
CA TYR A 20 -16.54 -27.63 -12.16
C TYR A 20 -15.95 -28.41 -13.34
N HIS A 21 -14.97 -27.84 -14.05
CA HIS A 21 -14.48 -28.38 -15.33
C HIS A 21 -13.98 -29.84 -15.26
N CYS A 22 -13.43 -30.28 -14.12
CA CYS A 22 -13.02 -31.67 -13.91
C CYS A 22 -14.19 -32.67 -13.86
N CYS A 23 -15.42 -32.22 -13.60
CA CYS A 23 -16.60 -33.09 -13.59
C CYS A 23 -17.04 -33.51 -14.99
N HIS A 24 -16.63 -32.79 -16.04
CA HIS A 24 -16.87 -33.16 -17.44
C HIS A 24 -15.91 -34.24 -17.98
N GLN A 25 -14.82 -34.55 -17.26
CA GLN A 25 -13.85 -35.54 -17.71
C GLN A 25 -14.23 -36.99 -17.32
N HIS A 26 -13.75 -37.96 -18.09
CA HIS A 26 -14.07 -39.39 -17.98
C HIS A 26 -13.95 -39.91 -16.53
N ALA A 27 -14.97 -40.68 -16.13
CA ALA A 27 -15.23 -41.12 -14.76
C ALA A 27 -14.02 -41.82 -14.07
N GLY A 28 -13.98 -41.74 -12.73
CA GLY A 28 -13.02 -42.48 -11.92
C GLY A 28 -11.61 -41.86 -11.85
N ALA A 29 -10.58 -42.62 -12.23
CA ALA A 29 -9.19 -42.24 -11.98
C ALA A 29 -8.72 -40.98 -12.72
N ALA A 30 -9.24 -40.72 -13.94
CA ALA A 30 -8.90 -39.54 -14.72
C ALA A 30 -9.47 -38.25 -14.10
N ARG A 31 -10.75 -38.28 -13.70
CA ARG A 31 -11.39 -37.20 -12.93
C ARG A 31 -10.60 -36.85 -11.67
N ARG A 32 -10.16 -37.86 -10.91
CA ARG A 32 -9.36 -37.65 -9.68
C ARG A 32 -8.01 -36.98 -9.98
N ARG A 33 -7.36 -37.31 -11.10
CA ARG A 33 -6.12 -36.63 -11.52
C ARG A 33 -6.34 -35.17 -11.88
N CYS A 34 -7.45 -34.85 -12.56
CA CYS A 34 -7.81 -33.46 -12.86
C CYS A 34 -8.00 -32.64 -11.57
N PHE A 35 -8.69 -33.18 -10.56
CA PHE A 35 -8.84 -32.50 -9.26
C PHE A 35 -7.51 -32.24 -8.56
N VAL A 36 -6.59 -33.21 -8.58
CA VAL A 36 -5.26 -33.06 -7.99
C VAL A 36 -4.46 -32.00 -8.75
N GLN A 37 -4.42 -32.05 -10.08
CA GLN A 37 -3.71 -31.07 -10.90
C GLN A 37 -4.29 -29.66 -10.79
N ALA A 38 -5.63 -29.53 -10.71
CA ALA A 38 -6.28 -28.25 -10.49
C ALA A 38 -5.99 -27.69 -9.09
N ALA A 39 -5.92 -28.56 -8.08
CA ALA A 39 -5.54 -28.18 -6.71
C ALA A 39 -4.06 -27.76 -6.64
N GLU A 40 -3.15 -28.47 -7.31
CA GLU A 40 -1.72 -28.13 -7.40
C GLU A 40 -1.50 -26.84 -8.21
N ALA A 41 -2.22 -26.63 -9.30
CA ALA A 41 -2.19 -25.37 -10.06
C ALA A 41 -2.76 -24.20 -9.26
N SER A 42 -3.81 -24.44 -8.46
CA SER A 42 -4.35 -23.43 -7.54
C SER A 42 -3.41 -23.15 -6.38
N ALA A 43 -2.70 -24.18 -5.88
CA ALA A 43 -1.71 -24.04 -4.81
C ALA A 43 -0.48 -23.27 -5.31
N THR A 44 0.04 -23.57 -6.50
CA THR A 44 1.15 -22.82 -7.11
C THR A 44 0.74 -21.40 -7.50
N ALA A 45 -0.49 -21.17 -7.95
CA ALA A 45 -1.04 -19.82 -8.15
C ALA A 45 -1.23 -19.08 -6.81
N ALA A 46 -1.66 -19.76 -5.75
CA ALA A 46 -1.78 -19.19 -4.41
C ALA A 46 -0.41 -18.91 -3.77
N GLU A 47 0.60 -19.74 -4.04
CA GLU A 47 1.98 -19.60 -3.57
C GLU A 47 2.71 -18.50 -4.35
N ALA A 48 2.52 -18.41 -5.67
CA ALA A 48 2.98 -17.28 -6.49
C ALA A 48 2.27 -15.97 -6.09
N ALA A 49 0.96 -16.01 -5.84
CA ALA A 49 0.23 -14.88 -5.29
C ALA A 49 0.76 -14.53 -3.89
N ALA A 50 1.04 -15.51 -3.03
CA ALA A 50 1.59 -15.28 -1.69
C ALA A 50 3.01 -14.70 -1.72
N ILE A 51 3.86 -15.11 -2.66
CA ILE A 51 5.19 -14.51 -2.87
C ILE A 51 5.05 -13.05 -3.36
N VAL A 52 4.04 -12.75 -4.18
CA VAL A 52 3.70 -11.38 -4.62
C VAL A 52 3.01 -10.55 -3.51
N THR A 53 2.31 -11.18 -2.57
CA THR A 53 1.52 -10.51 -1.51
C THR A 53 1.97 -10.81 -0.08
N THR A 54 3.22 -11.21 0.16
CA THR A 54 3.81 -11.20 1.52
C THR A 54 4.12 -9.76 1.91
N TRP A 55 3.08 -8.92 1.97
CA TRP A 55 3.09 -7.70 2.73
C TRP A 55 2.74 -8.09 4.14
N ASP A 56 3.75 -8.21 4.99
CA ASP A 56 3.56 -8.27 6.43
C ASP A 56 3.79 -6.87 7.03
N PRO A 57 2.76 -6.00 7.10
CA PRO A 57 2.81 -4.80 7.92
C PRO A 57 2.67 -5.21 9.40
N ALA A 58 3.68 -5.91 9.93
CA ALA A 58 3.75 -6.44 11.30
C ALA A 58 3.99 -5.36 12.38
N GLY A 59 3.71 -4.09 12.10
CA GLY A 59 3.87 -3.00 13.06
C GLY A 59 2.58 -2.71 13.83
N GLU A 60 2.65 -2.60 15.16
CA GLU A 60 1.58 -1.92 15.91
C GLU A 60 1.45 -0.49 15.38
N PRO A 61 0.23 0.00 15.09
CA PRO A 61 0.07 1.36 14.60
C PRO A 61 0.63 2.35 15.63
N PRO A 62 1.29 3.44 15.18
CA PRO A 62 1.81 4.45 16.08
C PRO A 62 0.68 4.99 16.94
N PHE A 63 0.92 5.04 18.24
CA PHE A 63 -0.08 5.45 19.21
C PHE A 63 0.51 6.47 20.17
N PRO A 64 -0.23 7.54 20.53
CA PRO A 64 -1.56 7.89 20.03
C PRO A 64 -1.58 8.54 18.63
N PRO A 65 -2.73 8.53 17.93
CA PRO A 65 -2.87 9.23 16.65
C PRO A 65 -2.85 10.74 16.84
N GLY A 66 -2.23 11.46 15.90
CA GLY A 66 -2.19 12.92 15.87
C GLY A 66 -3.57 13.57 15.75
N GLU A 67 -3.70 14.80 16.25
CA GLU A 67 -4.92 15.60 16.10
C GLU A 67 -5.06 16.06 14.63
N PRO A 68 -6.23 15.90 13.99
CA PRO A 68 -6.49 16.47 12.67
C PRO A 68 -6.38 17.98 12.67
N THR A 69 -5.60 18.51 11.73
CA THR A 69 -5.38 19.94 11.47
C THR A 69 -5.35 20.18 9.96
N ASP A 70 -5.50 21.43 9.52
CA ASP A 70 -5.37 21.76 8.09
C ASP A 70 -4.00 21.33 7.52
N ALA A 71 -2.94 21.42 8.33
CA ALA A 71 -1.58 21.08 7.93
C ALA A 71 -1.38 19.57 7.66
N ASN A 72 -2.08 18.68 8.37
CA ASN A 72 -1.93 17.24 8.22
C ASN A 72 -3.10 16.55 7.51
N MET A 73 -4.17 17.28 7.18
CA MET A 73 -5.36 16.73 6.50
C MET A 73 -5.01 16.09 5.14
N GLY A 74 -4.06 16.68 4.41
CA GLY A 74 -3.55 16.11 3.15
C GLY A 74 -2.95 14.73 3.35
N ASN A 75 -2.13 14.54 4.39
CA ASN A 75 -1.54 13.25 4.73
C ASN A 75 -2.59 12.29 5.25
N ILE A 76 -3.47 12.74 6.16
CA ILE A 76 -4.60 11.95 6.71
C ILE A 76 -5.38 11.29 5.58
N CYS A 77 -5.73 12.05 4.54
CA CYS A 77 -6.51 11.56 3.41
C CYS A 77 -5.69 10.84 2.33
N GLY A 78 -4.52 11.36 1.96
CA GLY A 78 -3.69 10.86 0.87
C GLY A 78 -3.02 9.52 1.15
N LEU A 79 -2.70 9.24 2.42
CA LEU A 79 -2.02 8.02 2.85
C LEU A 79 -2.99 6.98 3.46
N ARG A 80 -4.30 7.17 3.28
CA ARG A 80 -5.28 6.17 3.72
C ARG A 80 -5.04 4.83 3.05
N GLY A 81 -5.16 3.75 3.81
CA GLY A 81 -4.91 2.38 3.35
C GLY A 81 -3.43 2.00 3.28
N LEU A 82 -2.50 2.95 3.44
CA LEU A 82 -1.08 2.65 3.62
C LEU A 82 -0.70 2.44 5.08
N ARG A 83 -1.49 3.01 6.00
CA ARG A 83 -1.26 2.87 7.44
C ARG A 83 -1.56 1.44 7.86
N ALA A 84 -0.61 0.84 8.56
CA ALA A 84 -0.73 -0.53 9.05
C ALA A 84 -2.08 -0.75 9.77
N GLY A 85 -2.95 -1.53 9.14
CA GLY A 85 -4.09 -2.16 9.78
C GLY A 85 -3.66 -3.58 10.11
N SER A 86 -3.24 -3.83 11.35
CA SER A 86 -2.84 -5.19 11.75
C SER A 86 -3.99 -6.17 11.48
N SER A 87 -3.70 -7.20 10.68
CA SER A 87 -4.61 -8.31 10.41
C SER A 87 -4.54 -9.40 11.49
N SER A 88 -3.59 -9.34 12.43
CA SER A 88 -3.35 -10.40 13.42
C SER A 88 -3.50 -9.97 14.90
N ARG A 89 -3.48 -8.67 15.22
CA ARG A 89 -3.54 -8.19 16.61
C ARG A 89 -4.91 -7.59 16.93
N SER A 90 -5.55 -8.12 17.98
CA SER A 90 -6.78 -7.55 18.54
C SER A 90 -6.45 -6.68 19.76
N GLY A 91 -7.07 -5.49 19.87
CA GLY A 91 -6.86 -4.61 21.02
C GLY A 91 -7.51 -3.23 20.86
N PRO A 92 -7.71 -2.47 21.96
CA PRO A 92 -8.33 -1.14 21.90
C PRO A 92 -7.63 -0.17 20.93
N ARG A 93 -6.30 -0.23 20.83
CA ARG A 93 -5.49 0.60 19.92
C ARG A 93 -5.74 0.28 18.45
N VAL A 94 -5.71 -1.01 18.09
CA VAL A 94 -5.99 -1.46 16.71
C VAL A 94 -7.41 -1.10 16.30
N ARG A 95 -8.39 -1.33 17.20
CA ARG A 95 -9.79 -0.95 16.95
C ARG A 95 -9.97 0.56 16.80
N LEU A 96 -9.25 1.37 17.59
CA LEU A 96 -9.24 2.82 17.41
C LEU A 96 -8.74 3.18 16.02
N GLN A 97 -7.58 2.65 15.60
CA GLN A 97 -7.00 2.95 14.30
C GLN A 97 -7.95 2.58 13.15
N GLN A 98 -8.52 1.38 13.17
CA GLN A 98 -9.48 0.92 12.16
C GLN A 98 -10.71 1.82 12.07
N ARG A 99 -11.28 2.24 13.21
CA ARG A 99 -12.41 3.18 13.25
C ARG A 99 -12.04 4.54 12.67
N LEU A 100 -10.87 5.07 13.01
CA LEU A 100 -10.39 6.34 12.46
C LEU A 100 -10.19 6.25 10.95
N GLU A 101 -9.57 5.19 10.43
CA GLU A 101 -9.40 5.00 8.98
C GLU A 101 -10.73 4.94 8.22
N HIS A 102 -11.73 4.29 8.82
CA HIS A 102 -13.09 4.24 8.30
C HIS A 102 -13.78 5.63 8.33
N ASP A 103 -13.69 6.34 9.46
CA ASP A 103 -14.33 7.65 9.65
C ASP A 103 -13.67 8.75 8.83
N TYR A 104 -12.34 8.80 8.81
CA TYR A 104 -11.58 9.67 7.90
C TYR A 104 -11.93 9.40 6.45
N GLY A 105 -12.22 8.15 6.07
CA GLY A 105 -12.71 7.84 4.72
C GLY A 105 -13.97 8.61 4.33
N ARG A 106 -14.92 8.79 5.26
CA ARG A 106 -16.11 9.60 5.03
C ARG A 106 -15.82 11.10 5.06
N CYS A 107 -14.96 11.55 5.98
CA CYS A 107 -14.60 12.96 6.11
C CYS A 107 -13.79 13.49 4.91
N CYS A 108 -12.84 12.70 4.41
CA CYS A 108 -11.98 13.05 3.28
C CYS A 108 -12.76 13.23 1.97
N ARG A 109 -13.85 12.47 1.75
CA ARG A 109 -14.75 12.68 0.59
C ARG A 109 -15.35 14.08 0.55
N LYS A 110 -15.52 14.70 1.72
CA LYS A 110 -16.07 16.06 1.87
C LYS A 110 -14.99 17.11 2.16
N GLY A 111 -13.71 16.72 2.23
CA GLY A 111 -12.62 17.60 2.66
C GLY A 111 -12.83 18.24 4.04
N SER A 112 -13.60 17.60 4.93
CA SER A 112 -14.07 18.25 6.16
C SER A 112 -13.15 18.00 7.34
N LEU A 113 -12.39 19.04 7.73
CA LEU A 113 -11.55 19.01 8.94
C LEU A 113 -12.37 18.81 10.21
N ALA A 114 -13.50 19.52 10.35
CA ALA A 114 -14.38 19.39 11.52
C ALA A 114 -14.88 17.94 11.70
N CYS A 115 -15.26 17.28 10.60
CA CYS A 115 -15.63 15.85 10.62
C CYS A 115 -14.47 14.97 11.13
N ALA A 116 -13.26 15.18 10.63
CA ALA A 116 -12.09 14.40 11.02
C ALA A 116 -11.75 14.63 12.50
N HIS A 117 -11.75 15.88 12.94
CA HIS A 117 -11.51 16.27 14.34
C HIS A 117 -12.53 15.63 15.30
N ASP A 118 -13.81 15.65 14.93
CA ASP A 118 -14.88 15.02 15.70
C ASP A 118 -14.73 13.50 15.77
N ALA A 119 -14.39 12.86 14.66
CA ALA A 119 -14.12 11.42 14.61
C ALA A 119 -12.95 11.04 15.52
N TRP A 120 -11.86 11.82 15.46
CA TRP A 120 -10.69 11.64 16.31
C TRP A 120 -11.04 11.73 17.81
N ARG A 121 -11.73 12.81 18.21
CA ARG A 121 -12.15 13.02 19.60
C ARG A 121 -13.08 11.92 20.12
N LYS A 122 -14.12 11.56 19.36
CA LYS A 122 -15.05 10.47 19.70
C LYS A 122 -14.32 9.12 19.78
N GLY A 123 -13.38 8.89 18.87
CA GLY A 123 -12.50 7.73 18.88
C GLY A 123 -11.70 7.61 20.18
N LEU A 124 -11.05 8.68 20.62
CA LEU A 124 -10.28 8.71 21.87
C LEU A 124 -11.15 8.51 23.11
N GLU A 125 -12.35 9.09 23.14
CA GLU A 125 -13.31 8.86 24.23
C GLU A 125 -13.72 7.39 24.33
N ARG A 126 -14.03 6.77 23.19
CA ARG A 126 -14.35 5.34 23.12
C ARG A 126 -13.15 4.48 23.50
N PHE A 127 -11.95 4.82 23.04
CA PHE A 127 -10.72 4.12 23.40
C PHE A 127 -10.53 4.09 24.93
N CYS A 128 -10.67 5.23 25.61
CA CYS A 128 -10.52 5.27 27.07
C CYS A 128 -11.59 4.45 27.80
N ARG A 129 -12.84 4.42 27.30
CA ARG A 129 -13.88 3.53 27.84
C ARG A 129 -13.51 2.06 27.65
N GLU A 130 -13.05 1.69 26.46
CA GLU A 130 -12.61 0.32 26.15
C GLU A 130 -11.41 -0.10 27.01
N GLU A 131 -10.41 0.76 27.21
CA GLU A 131 -9.28 0.46 28.09
C GLU A 131 -9.69 0.36 29.56
N SER A 132 -10.62 1.19 30.02
CA SER A 132 -11.12 1.13 31.40
C SER A 132 -11.92 -0.14 31.70
N ALA A 133 -12.47 -0.78 30.68
CA ALA A 133 -13.22 -2.03 30.80
C ALA A 133 -12.31 -3.27 30.87
N VAL A 134 -11.01 -3.14 30.55
CA VAL A 134 -10.03 -4.22 30.62
C VAL A 134 -9.17 -4.02 31.88
N LYS A 135 -8.75 -5.10 32.54
CA LYS A 135 -7.92 -5.07 33.77
C LYS A 135 -6.45 -4.64 33.53
N THR A 136 -6.18 -3.91 32.45
CA THR A 136 -4.86 -3.40 32.09
C THR A 136 -4.68 -1.96 32.56
N LYS A 137 -3.44 -1.53 32.79
CA LYS A 137 -3.13 -0.14 33.11
C LYS A 137 -3.59 0.77 31.96
N GLN A 138 -4.56 1.64 32.24
CA GLN A 138 -5.07 2.61 31.25
C GLN A 138 -3.96 3.57 30.81
N HIS A 139 -4.06 4.06 29.57
CA HIS A 139 -3.20 5.12 29.08
C HIS A 139 -3.29 6.38 29.95
N GLN A 140 -2.15 7.03 30.23
CA GLN A 140 -2.07 8.20 31.12
C GLN A 140 -3.01 9.35 30.70
N CYS A 141 -3.24 9.53 29.39
CA CYS A 141 -4.13 10.57 28.90
C CYS A 141 -5.61 10.30 29.20
N CYS A 142 -6.01 9.05 29.43
CA CYS A 142 -7.39 8.74 29.84
C CYS A 142 -7.70 9.25 31.26
N GLN A 143 -6.67 9.38 32.09
CA GLN A 143 -6.74 9.86 33.49
C GLN A 143 -6.77 11.40 33.58
N ARG A 144 -6.26 12.10 32.56
CA ARG A 144 -6.49 13.54 32.42
C ARG A 144 -8.00 13.71 32.19
N GLY A 145 -8.66 14.59 32.95
CA GLY A 145 -10.12 14.78 32.92
C GLY A 145 -10.74 14.88 31.52
N GLY A 146 -12.07 14.72 31.43
CA GLY A 146 -12.79 14.63 30.15
C GLY A 146 -12.61 15.83 29.19
N GLY A 147 -13.01 15.62 27.92
CA GLY A 147 -13.04 16.68 26.92
C GLY A 147 -11.64 17.19 26.51
N ARG A 148 -11.46 18.51 26.49
CA ARG A 148 -10.28 19.18 25.90
C ARG A 148 -8.96 18.83 26.57
N ALA A 149 -8.94 18.59 27.89
CA ALA A 149 -7.70 18.23 28.59
C ALA A 149 -7.15 16.87 28.13
N ARG A 150 -8.03 15.87 28.00
CA ARG A 150 -7.71 14.56 27.43
C ARG A 150 -7.23 14.65 25.99
N SER A 151 -7.97 15.36 25.12
CA SER A 151 -7.58 15.54 23.71
C SER A 151 -6.19 16.17 23.60
N ARG A 152 -5.89 17.23 24.33
CA ARG A 152 -4.55 17.87 24.32
C ARG A 152 -3.44 16.91 24.76
N CYS A 153 -3.69 16.06 25.76
CA CYS A 153 -2.70 15.07 26.17
C CYS A 153 -2.40 14.08 25.04
N PHE A 154 -3.43 13.58 24.35
CA PHE A 154 -3.24 12.66 23.23
C PHE A 154 -2.54 13.32 22.05
N ALA A 155 -2.92 14.56 21.69
CA ALA A 155 -2.27 15.32 20.63
C ALA A 155 -0.79 15.54 20.92
N ALA A 156 -0.45 15.94 22.16
CA ALA A 156 0.94 16.19 22.57
C ALA A 156 1.78 14.91 22.68
N ALA A 157 1.16 13.77 22.94
CA ALA A 157 1.84 12.48 23.04
C ALA A 157 1.99 11.76 21.69
N ALA A 158 1.41 12.28 20.60
CA ALA A 158 1.42 11.62 19.30
C ALA A 158 2.84 11.58 18.71
N PRO A 159 3.40 10.40 18.40
CA PRO A 159 4.75 10.29 17.83
C PRO A 159 4.83 10.81 16.39
N HIS A 160 3.71 10.75 15.65
CA HIS A 160 3.60 11.22 14.26
C HIS A 160 2.41 12.16 14.10
N PRO A 161 2.47 13.39 14.63
CA PRO A 161 1.35 14.33 14.60
C PRO A 161 1.02 14.80 13.18
N ALA A 162 1.98 14.77 12.26
CA ALA A 162 1.83 15.15 10.87
C ALA A 162 1.35 14.02 9.95
N TYR A 163 1.13 12.80 10.48
CA TYR A 163 0.80 11.60 9.68
C TYR A 163 1.82 11.34 8.56
N ASP A 164 3.10 11.50 8.87
CA ASP A 164 4.24 11.47 7.94
C ASP A 164 5.04 10.16 7.97
N ARG A 165 4.68 9.21 8.84
CA ARG A 165 5.40 7.93 9.01
C ARG A 165 5.53 7.13 7.70
N GLU A 166 4.48 7.13 6.89
CA GLU A 166 4.44 6.41 5.62
C GLU A 166 5.06 7.22 4.46
N LEU A 167 5.56 8.45 4.71
CA LEU A 167 6.22 9.27 3.71
C LEU A 167 7.72 9.00 3.70
N HIS A 168 8.23 8.68 2.52
CA HIS A 168 9.64 8.38 2.31
C HIS A 168 10.18 9.18 1.15
N ASN A 169 11.36 9.77 1.33
CA ASN A 169 12.10 10.39 0.24
C ASN A 169 12.98 9.33 -0.41
N ILE A 170 12.73 9.07 -1.68
CA ILE A 170 13.43 8.06 -2.46
C ILE A 170 14.13 8.68 -3.66
N SER A 171 15.06 7.91 -4.23
CA SER A 171 15.62 8.18 -5.55
C SER A 171 15.10 7.13 -6.53
N LEU A 172 14.45 7.58 -7.60
CA LEU A 172 14.02 6.73 -8.71
C LEU A 172 15.08 6.64 -9.82
N ALA A 173 16.25 7.27 -9.64
CA ALA A 173 17.31 7.29 -10.64
C ALA A 173 17.79 5.86 -10.99
N ARG A 174 17.98 5.03 -9.98
CA ARG A 174 18.33 3.61 -10.13
C ARG A 174 17.49 2.79 -9.15
N PRO A 175 16.33 2.26 -9.59
CA PRO A 175 15.49 1.45 -8.71
C PRO A 175 16.14 0.08 -8.46
N GLY A 176 16.67 -0.11 -7.26
CA GLY A 176 17.15 -1.41 -6.79
C GLY A 176 16.00 -2.34 -6.32
N PRO A 177 16.30 -3.62 -6.03
CA PRO A 177 15.31 -4.64 -5.71
C PRO A 177 14.47 -4.31 -4.46
N GLY A 178 15.08 -3.71 -3.43
CA GLY A 178 14.35 -3.30 -2.22
C GLY A 178 13.37 -2.14 -2.47
N LEU A 179 13.73 -1.20 -3.35
CA LEU A 179 12.83 -0.11 -3.74
C LEU A 179 11.67 -0.65 -4.59
N LEU A 180 11.96 -1.55 -5.53
CA LEU A 180 10.95 -2.17 -6.40
C LEU A 180 9.93 -2.99 -5.61
N ARG A 181 10.35 -3.72 -4.58
CA ARG A 181 9.43 -4.37 -3.63
C ARG A 181 8.42 -3.41 -3.02
N SER A 182 8.87 -2.19 -2.70
CA SER A 182 8.00 -1.14 -2.16
C SER A 182 7.10 -0.58 -3.26
N LEU A 183 7.64 -0.26 -4.44
CA LEU A 183 6.92 0.35 -5.57
C LEU A 183 5.83 -0.55 -6.15
N CYS A 184 6.07 -1.86 -6.21
CA CYS A 184 5.09 -2.88 -6.62
C CYS A 184 4.06 -3.18 -5.52
N GLY A 185 4.26 -2.61 -4.32
CA GLY A 185 3.35 -2.64 -3.19
C GLY A 185 2.17 -1.66 -3.30
N PRO A 186 1.32 -1.58 -2.27
CA PRO A 186 0.35 -0.51 -2.16
C PRO A 186 1.13 0.78 -1.89
N THR A 187 1.22 1.63 -2.92
CA THR A 187 1.92 2.91 -2.84
C THR A 187 1.06 4.07 -3.31
N ARG A 188 1.45 5.27 -2.89
CA ARG A 188 0.87 6.54 -3.33
C ARG A 188 2.00 7.50 -3.63
N LEU A 189 2.12 7.93 -4.88
CA LEU A 189 2.97 9.06 -5.20
C LEU A 189 2.32 10.35 -4.71
N ILE A 190 3.02 11.07 -3.83
CA ILE A 190 2.57 12.37 -3.30
C ILE A 190 3.17 13.52 -4.12
N THR A 191 4.14 13.21 -4.99
CA THR A 191 4.76 14.20 -5.88
C THR A 191 3.77 14.76 -6.91
N LYS A 192 3.78 16.09 -7.05
CA LYS A 192 3.07 16.81 -8.12
C LYS A 192 3.95 17.06 -9.34
N ARG A 193 5.21 16.63 -9.31
CA ARG A 193 6.18 16.84 -10.40
C ARG A 193 5.86 15.87 -11.55
N ARG A 194 5.23 16.36 -12.61
CA ARG A 194 5.16 15.68 -13.91
C ARG A 194 6.56 15.78 -14.52
N PRO A 195 7.41 14.74 -14.41
CA PRO A 195 7.22 13.50 -15.16
C PRO A 195 7.13 12.22 -14.30
N VAL A 196 7.29 12.35 -12.98
CA VAL A 196 7.50 11.20 -12.09
C VAL A 196 6.33 10.21 -12.09
N PRO A 197 5.05 10.63 -12.02
CA PRO A 197 3.94 9.68 -12.06
C PRO A 197 3.85 8.87 -13.36
N GLU A 198 4.16 9.50 -14.50
CA GLU A 198 4.10 8.83 -15.82
C GLU A 198 5.23 7.81 -15.95
N LEU A 199 6.46 8.19 -15.58
CA LEU A 199 7.61 7.29 -15.58
C LEU A 199 7.42 6.11 -14.63
N LEU A 200 6.95 6.37 -13.41
CA LEU A 200 6.71 5.30 -12.45
C LEU A 200 5.57 4.39 -12.90
N GLY A 201 4.52 4.94 -13.53
CA GLY A 201 3.44 4.15 -14.11
C GLY A 201 3.94 3.18 -15.19
N ALA A 202 4.81 3.63 -16.09
CA ALA A 202 5.44 2.78 -17.10
C ALA A 202 6.27 1.64 -16.47
N VAL A 203 7.13 1.98 -15.49
CA VAL A 203 7.96 0.99 -14.79
C VAL A 203 7.12 -0.03 -14.04
N THR A 204 6.18 0.43 -13.21
CA THR A 204 5.41 -0.48 -12.35
C THR A 204 4.49 -1.40 -13.15
N SER A 205 3.87 -0.91 -14.23
CA SER A 205 3.00 -1.73 -15.07
C SER A 205 3.76 -2.80 -15.86
N ALA A 206 4.97 -2.49 -16.35
CA ALA A 206 5.78 -3.42 -17.12
C ALA A 206 6.59 -4.38 -16.24
N CYS A 207 7.15 -3.90 -15.13
CA CYS A 207 8.16 -4.63 -14.37
C CYS A 207 7.63 -5.34 -13.12
N CYS A 208 6.57 -4.84 -12.47
CA CYS A 208 6.04 -5.52 -11.27
C CYS A 208 5.48 -6.93 -11.50
N PRO A 209 4.98 -7.31 -12.70
CA PRO A 209 4.61 -8.70 -12.99
C PRO A 209 5.81 -9.66 -13.13
N LEU A 210 7.04 -9.14 -13.28
CA LEU A 210 8.24 -9.96 -13.51
C LEU A 210 8.81 -10.53 -12.20
N PRO A 211 9.60 -11.61 -12.27
CA PRO A 211 10.34 -12.13 -11.11
C PRO A 211 11.28 -11.08 -10.51
N PRO A 212 11.48 -11.02 -9.17
CA PRO A 212 12.29 -10.00 -8.49
C PRO A 212 13.69 -9.77 -9.06
N GLU A 213 14.34 -10.84 -9.54
CA GLU A 213 15.68 -10.80 -10.15
C GLU A 213 15.72 -9.96 -11.44
N GLU A 214 14.63 -9.93 -12.21
CA GLU A 214 14.55 -9.22 -13.49
C GLU A 214 14.01 -7.79 -13.34
N GLN A 215 13.38 -7.48 -12.20
CA GLN A 215 12.69 -6.20 -12.01
C GLN A 215 13.64 -5.00 -12.09
N SER A 216 14.86 -5.11 -11.55
CA SER A 216 15.85 -4.03 -11.53
C SER A 216 16.30 -3.67 -12.94
N ALA A 217 16.63 -4.67 -13.76
CA ALA A 217 17.03 -4.47 -15.15
C ALA A 217 15.86 -3.92 -15.99
N CYS A 218 14.67 -4.50 -15.82
CA CYS A 218 13.45 -3.98 -16.46
C CYS A 218 13.19 -2.51 -16.10
N ALA A 219 13.30 -2.15 -14.82
CA ALA A 219 13.00 -0.80 -14.37
C ALA A 219 13.95 0.23 -14.96
N GLN A 220 15.25 -0.07 -15.07
CA GLN A 220 16.23 0.82 -15.69
C GLN A 220 15.95 1.03 -17.19
N GLU A 221 15.61 -0.04 -17.90
CA GLU A 221 15.26 0.03 -19.32
C GLU A 221 13.97 0.82 -19.54
N GLN A 222 12.91 0.50 -18.78
CA GLN A 222 11.62 1.19 -18.87
C GLN A 222 11.70 2.67 -18.48
N LEU A 223 12.55 3.04 -17.52
CA LEU A 223 12.83 4.45 -17.23
C LEU A 223 13.47 5.17 -18.41
N SER A 224 14.43 4.54 -19.08
CA SER A 224 15.14 5.12 -20.23
C SER A 224 14.21 5.29 -21.43
N GLN A 225 13.41 4.27 -21.73
CA GLN A 225 12.36 4.31 -22.77
C GLN A 225 11.28 5.36 -22.44
N GLY A 226 10.87 5.44 -21.18
CA GLY A 226 9.91 6.44 -20.70
C GLY A 226 10.43 7.86 -20.88
N ILE A 227 11.70 8.12 -20.53
CA ILE A 227 12.32 9.45 -20.72
C ILE A 227 12.40 9.80 -22.21
N ALA A 228 12.81 8.87 -23.06
CA ALA A 228 12.85 9.09 -24.51
C ALA A 228 11.45 9.45 -25.06
N THR A 229 10.42 8.72 -24.62
CA THR A 229 9.03 8.96 -24.99
C THR A 229 8.54 10.33 -24.53
N LEU A 230 8.86 10.73 -23.29
CA LEU A 230 8.53 12.05 -22.74
C LEU A 230 9.19 13.18 -23.51
N CYS A 231 10.44 13.01 -23.93
CA CYS A 231 11.15 14.03 -24.69
C CYS A 231 10.68 14.12 -26.15
N ALA A 232 10.13 13.03 -26.70
CA ALA A 232 9.50 13.02 -28.01
C ALA A 232 8.05 13.53 -27.99
N ALA A 233 7.41 13.59 -26.82
CA ALA A 233 6.04 14.03 -26.67
C ALA A 233 5.85 15.52 -27.03
N PRO A 234 4.66 15.92 -27.50
CA PRO A 234 4.35 17.33 -27.76
C PRO A 234 4.53 18.19 -26.50
N ARG A 235 4.95 19.45 -26.69
CA ARG A 235 5.16 20.43 -25.59
C ARG A 235 3.92 20.69 -24.73
N ASP A 236 2.74 20.36 -25.24
CA ASP A 236 1.47 20.51 -24.53
C ASP A 236 1.24 19.40 -23.49
N ALA A 237 1.93 18.26 -23.61
CA ALA A 237 1.84 17.15 -22.66
C ALA A 237 2.60 17.47 -21.36
N TRP A 238 3.82 17.99 -21.50
CA TRP A 238 4.60 18.51 -20.37
C TRP A 238 5.71 19.45 -20.85
N ARG A 239 6.22 20.27 -19.91
CA ARG A 239 7.34 21.19 -20.16
C ARG A 239 8.53 20.76 -19.33
N ASP A 240 9.67 20.65 -19.99
CA ASP A 240 10.97 20.42 -19.37
C ASP A 240 11.64 21.76 -19.00
N PRO A 241 11.55 22.25 -17.75
CA PRO A 241 12.11 23.54 -17.39
C PRO A 241 13.64 23.51 -17.35
N GLN A 242 14.22 22.31 -17.22
CA GLN A 242 15.65 22.06 -17.00
C GLN A 242 16.37 21.72 -18.30
N ARG A 243 15.62 21.61 -19.41
CA ARG A 243 16.13 21.35 -20.76
C ARG A 243 16.92 20.03 -20.86
N CYS A 244 16.64 19.06 -19.99
CA CYS A 244 17.21 17.72 -20.06
C CYS A 244 16.95 17.04 -21.43
N CYS A 245 15.79 17.25 -22.04
CA CYS A 245 15.42 16.68 -23.34
C CYS A 245 16.21 17.27 -24.52
N SER A 246 16.92 18.39 -24.33
CA SER A 246 17.81 18.95 -25.35
C SER A 246 19.19 18.29 -25.39
N GLN A 247 19.51 17.47 -24.39
CA GLN A 247 20.75 16.71 -24.30
C GLN A 247 20.65 15.40 -25.08
N GLY A 248 21.80 14.87 -25.51
CA GLY A 248 21.92 13.50 -26.02
C GLY A 248 21.97 12.47 -24.89
N ASP A 249 21.90 11.18 -25.23
CA ASP A 249 22.25 10.13 -24.27
C ASP A 249 23.78 9.99 -24.22
N PRO A 250 24.41 9.84 -23.04
CA PRO A 250 23.82 9.55 -21.72
C PRO A 250 23.47 10.76 -20.84
N GLU A 251 23.80 11.99 -21.24
CA GLU A 251 23.65 13.20 -20.41
C GLU A 251 22.17 13.50 -20.09
N ARG A 252 21.28 13.22 -21.03
CA ARG A 252 19.83 13.32 -20.85
C ARG A 252 19.37 12.47 -19.68
N ARG A 253 19.80 11.20 -19.61
CA ARG A 253 19.44 10.29 -18.51
C ARG A 253 19.94 10.83 -17.18
N HIS A 254 21.20 11.25 -17.12
CA HIS A 254 21.79 11.82 -15.91
C HIS A 254 21.08 13.09 -15.43
N CYS A 255 20.67 13.97 -16.35
CA CYS A 255 19.91 15.17 -16.05
C CYS A 255 18.56 14.83 -15.41
N PHE A 256 17.83 13.83 -15.95
CA PHE A 256 16.58 13.37 -15.34
C PHE A 256 16.78 12.75 -13.96
N ASP A 257 17.80 11.92 -13.82
CA ASP A 257 18.15 11.27 -12.56
C ASP A 257 18.36 12.30 -11.45
N THR A 258 19.20 13.29 -11.72
CA THR A 258 19.58 14.31 -10.74
C THR A 258 18.48 15.33 -10.45
N THR A 259 17.64 15.64 -11.44
CA THR A 259 16.74 16.80 -11.38
C THR A 259 15.28 16.43 -11.10
N TYR A 260 14.81 15.32 -11.65
CA TYR A 260 13.41 14.90 -11.55
C TYR A 260 13.21 13.67 -10.68
N LEU A 261 14.17 12.74 -10.67
CA LEU A 261 14.02 11.43 -10.02
C LEU A 261 14.65 11.36 -8.63
N THR A 262 15.44 12.36 -8.22
CA THR A 262 15.91 12.51 -6.84
C THR A 262 14.84 13.16 -5.96
N GLN A 263 14.85 12.80 -4.67
CA GLN A 263 13.98 13.39 -3.63
C GLN A 263 12.48 13.29 -3.96
N VAL A 264 12.07 12.15 -4.52
CA VAL A 264 10.66 11.87 -4.78
C VAL A 264 10.01 11.42 -3.47
N THR A 265 8.91 12.07 -3.09
CA THR A 265 8.12 11.66 -1.93
C THR A 265 7.16 10.53 -2.30
N LEU A 266 7.44 9.34 -1.76
CA LEU A 266 6.64 8.12 -1.88
C LEU A 266 5.89 7.88 -0.57
N GLY A 267 4.57 7.72 -0.66
CA GLY A 267 3.77 7.10 0.37
C GLY A 267 3.85 5.58 0.24
N ALA A 268 4.39 4.86 1.21
CA ALA A 268 4.46 3.40 1.21
C ALA A 268 4.15 2.83 2.60
N ALA A 269 3.48 1.67 2.63
CA ALA A 269 3.21 0.96 3.88
C ALA A 269 4.47 0.33 4.49
N VAL A 270 5.43 -0.03 3.63
CA VAL A 270 6.73 -0.58 4.01
C VAL A 270 7.79 0.49 3.70
N PRO A 271 8.68 0.82 4.65
CA PRO A 271 9.75 1.76 4.38
C PRO A 271 10.68 1.18 3.31
N PRO A 272 10.99 1.93 2.24
CA PRO A 272 12.00 1.53 1.28
C PRO A 272 13.38 1.51 1.95
N PRO A 273 14.34 0.74 1.42
CA PRO A 273 15.71 0.78 1.92
C PRO A 273 16.28 2.21 1.83
N PRO A 274 17.14 2.61 2.79
CA PRO A 274 17.76 3.92 2.74
C PRO A 274 18.60 4.08 1.45
N PRO A 275 18.60 5.27 0.83
CA PRO A 275 19.36 5.52 -0.39
C PRO A 275 20.87 5.26 -0.15
N GLY A 276 21.48 4.42 -0.98
CA GLY A 276 22.92 4.10 -0.92
C GLY A 276 23.28 2.76 -0.24
N HIS A 277 22.30 2.01 0.26
CA HIS A 277 22.49 0.62 0.67
C HIS A 277 21.84 -0.31 -0.38
N GLU A 278 22.51 -0.47 -1.51
CA GLU A 278 22.28 -1.60 -2.42
C GLU A 278 23.42 -2.59 -2.17
N GLU A 279 23.08 -3.75 -1.60
CA GLU A 279 23.90 -4.96 -1.72
C GLU A 279 23.30 -5.81 -2.84
#